data_AF-A0A258B4R4-F1
#
_entry.id   AF-A0A258B4R4-F1
#
_cell.length_a   1.000
_cell.length_b   1.000
_cell.length_c   1.000
_cell.angle_alpha   90.00
_cell.angle_beta   90.00
_cell.angle_gamma   90.00
#
_symmetry.space_group_name_H-M   'P 1'
#
loop_
_entity.id
_entity.type
_entity.pdbx_description
1 polymer ?
#
loop_
_entity_poly.entity_id
_entity_poly.type
_entity_poly.pdbx_seq_one_letter_code
_entity_poly.pdbx_strand_id
1 'polypeptide(L)' 'KIRLRFTFGTSLSAEHKLSLKLDDLSLGGISLPNSWIGDIKGVDLVAENVESDPALQKFIAGIQSLDIHNGTLRLVLNK' A
#
# COMPACT_ATOMS: atom_id res chain seq x y z
N LYS A 1 22.26 2.12 9.61
CA LYS A 1 20.80 2.38 9.59
C LYS A 1 20.25 1.88 8.26
N ILE A 2 19.39 0.87 8.28
CA ILE A 2 18.74 0.37 7.06
C ILE A 2 17.54 1.27 6.76
N ARG A 3 17.34 1.66 5.49
CA ARG A 3 16.24 2.53 5.06
C ARG A 3 15.25 1.70 4.24
N LEU A 4 14.02 1.60 4.74
CA LEU A 4 12.88 1.14 3.96
C LEU A 4 12.21 2.36 3.32
N ARG A 5 11.81 2.23 2.06
CA ARG A 5 11.03 3.25 1.35
C ARG A 5 9.90 2.55 0.62
N PHE A 6 8.69 3.01 0.91
CA PHE A 6 7.48 2.61 0.23
C PHE A 6 7.10 3.76 -0.71
N THR A 7 6.81 3.43 -1.96
CA THR A 7 6.31 4.37 -2.96
C THR A 7 4.90 3.93 -3.29
N PHE A 8 3.93 4.81 -3.06
CA PHE A 8 2.53 4.55 -3.38
C PHE A 8 2.06 5.48 -4.49
N GLY A 9 1.37 4.91 -5.47
CA GLY A 9 0.60 5.63 -6.45
C GLY A 9 -0.83 5.82 -5.94
N THR A 10 -1.33 7.05 -5.99
CA THR A 10 -2.72 7.36 -5.62
C THR A 10 -3.46 7.91 -6.82
N SER A 11 -4.68 7.44 -7.08
CA SER A 11 -5.58 8.06 -8.05
C SER A 11 -7.01 8.12 -7.50
N LEU A 12 -7.76 9.10 -7.97
CA LEU A 12 -9.18 9.26 -7.65
C LEU A 12 -9.96 9.23 -8.96
N SER A 13 -10.89 8.28 -9.10
CA SER A 13 -11.73 8.19 -10.29
C SER A 13 -12.83 9.26 -10.29
N ALA A 14 -13.47 9.47 -11.45
CA ALA A 14 -14.61 10.38 -11.57
C ALA A 14 -15.81 9.94 -10.71
N GLU A 15 -15.94 8.64 -10.41
CA GLU A 15 -16.93 8.08 -9.50
C GLU A 15 -16.53 8.19 -8.01
N HIS A 16 -15.52 8.99 -7.68
CA HIS A 16 -14.97 9.16 -6.32
C HIS A 16 -14.38 7.87 -5.72
N LYS A 17 -13.96 6.91 -6.55
CA LYS A 17 -13.26 5.72 -6.09
C LYS A 17 -11.77 6.03 -5.93
N LEU A 18 -11.28 5.92 -4.69
CA LEU A 18 -9.86 6.05 -4.38
C LEU A 18 -9.12 4.76 -4.76
N SER A 19 -7.97 4.91 -5.41
CA SER A 19 -7.02 3.84 -5.69
C SER A 19 -5.73 4.13 -4.95
N LEU A 20 -5.19 3.13 -4.27
CA LEU A 20 -3.89 3.21 -3.61
C LEU A 20 -3.07 2.00 -3.99
N LYS A 21 -2.07 2.19 -4.85
CA LYS A 21 -1.22 1.10 -5.34
C LYS A 21 0.16 1.20 -4.74
N LEU A 22 0.73 0.06 -4.33
CA LEU A 22 2.15 0.02 -4.00
C LEU A 22 2.97 -0.02 -5.29
N ASP A 23 3.58 1.08 -5.69
CA ASP A 23 4.41 1.13 -6.89
C ASP A 23 5.79 0.51 -6.65
N ASP A 24 6.36 0.76 -5.47
CA ASP A 24 7.68 0.23 -5.12
C ASP A 24 7.89 0.03 -3.61
N LEU A 25 8.70 -0.97 -3.28
CA LEU A 25 9.29 -1.15 -1.97
C LEU A 25 10.80 -1.32 -2.15
N SER A 26 11.58 -0.42 -1.56
CA SER A 26 13.05 -0.48 -1.61
C SER A 26 13.67 -0.56 -0.21
N LEU A 27 14.75 -1.34 -0.14
CA LEU A 27 15.57 -1.56 1.05
C LEU A 27 16.99 -1.07 0.76
N GLY A 28 17.48 -0.09 1.52
CA GLY A 28 18.83 0.44 1.33
C GLY A 28 19.04 1.11 -0.03
N GLY A 29 17.98 1.49 -0.74
CA GLY A 29 18.04 2.06 -2.10
C GLY A 29 17.89 1.03 -3.23
N ILE A 30 17.78 -0.26 -2.91
CA ILE A 30 17.54 -1.32 -3.89
C ILE A 30 16.05 -1.66 -3.88
N SER A 31 15.39 -1.58 -5.03
CA SER A 31 14.01 -2.03 -5.21
C SER A 31 13.92 -3.55 -5.04
N LEU A 32 13.01 -4.03 -4.20
CA LEU A 32 12.81 -5.46 -3.98
C LEU A 32 12.00 -6.06 -5.13
N PRO A 33 12.34 -7.26 -5.64
CA PRO A 33 11.49 -7.98 -6.59
C PRO A 33 10.06 -8.18 -6.05
N ASN A 34 9.04 -8.15 -6.92
CA ASN A 34 7.65 -8.26 -6.48
C ASN A 34 7.36 -9.60 -5.79
N SER A 35 7.92 -10.68 -6.32
CA SER A 35 7.78 -12.05 -5.77
C SER A 35 8.32 -12.19 -4.35
N TRP A 36 9.26 -11.35 -3.93
CA TRP A 36 9.81 -11.38 -2.57
C TRP A 36 8.88 -10.76 -1.54
N ILE A 37 7.92 -9.95 -2.00
CA ILE A 37 6.98 -9.25 -1.14
C ILE A 37 5.54 -9.77 -1.33
N GLY A 38 5.40 -10.97 -1.91
CA GLY A 38 4.10 -11.61 -2.12
C GLY A 38 3.31 -11.01 -3.28
N ASP A 39 4.00 -10.51 -4.31
CA ASP A 39 3.43 -9.99 -5.54
C ASP A 39 2.48 -8.77 -5.38
N ILE A 40 2.63 -8.03 -4.27
CA ILE A 40 1.75 -6.91 -3.91
C ILE A 40 2.00 -5.60 -4.68
N LYS A 41 3.08 -5.47 -5.46
CA LYS A 41 3.32 -4.25 -6.28
C LYS A 41 2.25 -4.12 -7.36
N GLY A 42 1.75 -2.91 -7.55
CA GLY A 42 0.69 -2.58 -8.51
C GLY A 42 -0.71 -3.01 -8.07
N VAL A 43 -0.84 -3.72 -6.95
CA VAL A 43 -2.13 -4.11 -6.38
C VAL A 43 -2.78 -2.88 -5.76
N ASP A 44 -4.05 -2.66 -6.10
CA ASP A 44 -4.86 -1.59 -5.52
C ASP A 44 -5.39 -2.00 -4.15
N LEU A 45 -4.89 -1.33 -3.12
CA LEU A 45 -5.19 -1.58 -1.71
C LEU A 45 -6.57 -1.05 -1.28
N VAL A 46 -7.26 -0.28 -2.12
CA VAL A 46 -8.57 0.32 -1.84
C VAL A 46 -9.67 -0.24 -2.75
N ALA A 47 -9.32 -1.06 -3.75
CA ALA A 47 -10.30 -1.69 -4.62
C ALA A 47 -11.20 -2.69 -3.85
N GLU A 48 -12.46 -2.81 -4.27
CA GLU A 48 -13.50 -3.67 -3.66
C GLU A 48 -13.11 -5.16 -3.48
N ASN A 49 -12.07 -5.64 -4.17
CA ASN A 49 -11.55 -7.01 -4.01
C ASN A 49 -10.70 -7.21 -2.74
N VAL A 50 -10.55 -6.18 -1.91
CA VAL A 50 -9.96 -6.31 -0.58
C VAL A 50 -10.63 -7.42 0.24
N GLU A 51 -11.94 -7.63 0.11
CA GLU A 51 -12.67 -8.67 0.86
C GLU A 51 -12.38 -10.10 0.39
N SER A 52 -11.96 -10.29 -0.87
CA SER A 52 -11.76 -11.61 -1.47
C SER A 52 -10.32 -12.12 -1.42
N ASP A 53 -9.34 -11.25 -1.12
CA ASP A 53 -7.91 -11.60 -1.09
C ASP A 53 -7.40 -11.79 0.37
N PRO A 54 -7.03 -13.02 0.77
CA PRO A 54 -6.53 -13.31 2.12
C PRO A 54 -5.23 -12.59 2.50
N ALA A 55 -4.38 -12.22 1.54
CA ALA A 55 -3.14 -11.50 1.80
C ALA A 55 -3.42 -10.01 2.07
N LEU A 56 -4.33 -9.40 1.31
CA LEU A 56 -4.79 -8.03 1.54
C LEU A 56 -5.52 -7.90 2.88
N GLN A 57 -6.36 -8.88 3.24
CA GLN A 57 -7.01 -8.93 4.55
C GLN A 57 -5.98 -8.90 5.70
N LYS A 58 -4.92 -9.70 5.60
CA LYS A 58 -3.84 -9.71 6.60
C LYS A 58 -3.06 -8.40 6.64
N PHE A 59 -2.81 -7.79 5.49
CA PHE A 59 -2.15 -6.49 5.41
C PHE A 59 -3.00 -5.38 6.06
N ILE A 60 -4.29 -5.32 5.75
CA ILE A 60 -5.22 -4.32 6.32
C ILE A 60 -5.43 -4.54 7.80
N ALA A 61 -5.50 -5.79 8.27
CA ALA A 61 -5.52 -6.09 9.70
C ALA A 61 -4.24 -5.60 10.41
N GLY A 62 -3.15 -5.39 9.68
CA GLY A 62 -1.91 -4.78 10.17
C GLY A 62 -1.92 -3.24 10.19
N ILE A 63 -2.93 -2.58 9.64
CA ILE A 63 -3.04 -1.12 9.62
C ILE A 63 -3.80 -0.65 10.87
N GLN A 64 -3.16 0.21 11.67
CA GLN A 64 -3.77 0.84 12.83
C GLN A 64 -4.62 2.05 12.44
N SER A 65 -4.13 2.90 11.53
CA SER A 65 -4.88 4.05 11.04
C SER A 65 -4.39 4.48 9.66
N LEU A 66 -5.31 4.85 8.78
CA LEU A 66 -5.04 5.49 7.50
C LEU A 66 -5.72 6.85 7.50
N ASP A 67 -4.95 7.90 7.24
CA ASP A 67 -5.45 9.27 7.28
C ASP A 67 -4.92 10.07 6.07
N ILE A 68 -5.78 10.86 5.43
CA ILE A 68 -5.43 11.69 4.27
C ILE A 68 -5.71 13.15 4.63
N HIS A 69 -4.65 13.93 4.79
CA HIS A 69 -4.74 15.37 5.05
C HIS A 69 -3.86 16.14 4.07
N ASN A 70 -4.43 17.13 3.39
CA ASN A 70 -3.71 18.05 2.49
C ASN A 70 -2.83 17.34 1.45
N GLY A 71 -3.38 16.30 0.79
CA GLY A 71 -2.65 15.51 -0.20
C GLY A 71 -1.54 14.62 0.37
N THR A 72 -1.44 14.51 1.70
CA THR A 72 -0.51 13.64 2.40
C THR A 72 -1.25 12.46 2.98
N LEU A 73 -0.84 11.25 2.60
CA LEU A 73 -1.31 10.00 3.18
C LEU A 73 -0.44 9.63 4.40
N ARG A 74 -1.05 9.50 5.57
CA ARG A 74 -0.44 9.01 6.79
C ARG A 74 -0.97 7.61 7.10
N LEU A 75 -0.08 6.62 6.98
CA LEU A 75 -0.33 5.24 7.33
C LEU A 75 0.36 4.89 8.66
N VAL A 76 -0.38 4.35 9.62
CA VAL A 76 0.14 3.81 10.88
C VAL A 76 -0.14 2.32 10.91
N LEU A 77 0.87 1.52 11.22
CA LEU A 77 0.77 0.06 11.33
C LEU A 77 0.65 -0.35 12.80
N ASN A 78 -0.02 -1.47 13.04
CA ASN A 78 -0.04 -2.14 14.33
C ASN A 78 1.40 -2.55 14.73
N LYS A 79 1.64 -2.59 16.04
CA LYS A 79 2.92 -2.98 16.62
C LYS A 79 3.19 -4.47 16.46
#